data_AF-A0A927SUK2-F1
#
_entry.id   AF-A0A927SUK2-F1
#
_cell.length_a   1.000
_cell.length_b   1.000
_cell.length_c   1.000
_cell.angle_alpha   90.00
_cell.angle_beta   90.00
_cell.angle_gamma   90.00
#
_symmetry.space_group_name_H-M   'P 1'
#
loop_
_entity.id
_entity.type
_entity.pdbx_description
1 polymer ?
#
loop_
_entity_poly.entity_id
_entity_poly.type
_entity_poly.pdbx_seq_one_letter_code
_entity_poly.pdbx_strand_id
1 'polypeptide(L)'
;MRCVSTSKRYYTPFRLNVNPFFQKNPQNEEVPEKTMLAAAKLWLGWCSSRLSAQAKPKPMGSSGPLQGCQSGAGYGKISRRQGVMPCTERGDLPMSEQLHTPIRQVLWDWNGTLLDDLWYAIGVRNRVFPTFGLPTIDSLEAYYRQFTFPVRLYYERAGVTDANFVQVANAWMDEYVRGCKEIPLHEDATIVVEAFRAAGIRQVVLSASKLDILTRQLSYYPALEGRFDHVLGLSDIYARSKEAIGCAYLEKCGIPAQQCVMLGDTLHDADVAKAMGTQCILVARGHQSRSVLEGAGVPVCGSLTEAMQLVLG
;
A
#
# COMPACT_ATOMS: atom_id res chain seq x y z
N MET A 1 -1.54 -42.88 24.33
CA MET A 1 -1.73 -41.53 24.93
C MET A 1 -0.38 -40.82 24.99
N ARG A 2 -0.15 -39.82 24.14
CA ARG A 2 0.98 -38.88 24.26
C ARG A 2 0.38 -37.47 24.29
N CYS A 3 0.68 -36.73 25.35
CA CYS A 3 0.19 -35.37 25.56
C CYS A 3 1.15 -34.37 24.89
N VAL A 4 0.60 -33.43 24.14
CA VAL A 4 1.30 -32.37 23.40
C VAL A 4 1.43 -31.16 24.32
N SER A 5 2.65 -30.65 24.50
CA SER A 5 2.93 -29.40 25.22
C SER A 5 3.20 -28.29 24.21
N THR A 6 2.30 -27.31 24.14
CA THR A 6 2.41 -26.09 23.33
C THR A 6 3.33 -25.06 24.01
N SER A 7 4.44 -24.69 23.37
CA SER A 7 5.29 -23.56 23.81
C SER A 7 4.75 -22.23 23.28
N LYS A 8 4.31 -21.35 24.18
CA LYS A 8 4.06 -19.92 23.91
C LYS A 8 5.41 -19.19 23.79
N ARG A 9 5.67 -18.51 22.67
CA ARG A 9 6.79 -17.55 22.55
C ARG A 9 6.34 -16.19 23.09
N TYR A 10 7.04 -15.69 24.10
CA TYR A 10 6.91 -14.32 24.59
C TYR A 10 7.83 -13.42 23.76
N TYR A 11 7.27 -12.36 23.17
CA TYR A 11 8.03 -11.25 22.58
C TYR A 11 8.57 -10.39 23.74
N THR A 12 9.89 -10.31 23.89
CA THR A 12 10.53 -9.35 24.79
C THR A 12 10.64 -7.97 24.12
N PRO A 13 10.20 -6.88 24.77
CA PRO A 13 10.34 -5.53 24.21
C PRO A 13 11.81 -5.09 24.23
N PHE A 14 12.28 -4.60 23.08
CA PHE A 14 13.60 -4.00 22.89
C PHE A 14 13.71 -2.73 23.75
N ARG A 15 14.49 -2.76 24.84
CA ARG A 15 14.88 -1.56 25.57
C ARG A 15 16.03 -0.88 24.83
N LEU A 16 15.75 0.20 24.11
CA LEU A 16 16.80 1.12 23.68
C LEU A 16 17.32 1.89 24.91
N ASN A 17 18.57 1.63 25.25
CA ASN A 17 19.30 2.31 26.31
C ASN A 17 19.58 3.75 25.84
N VAL A 18 18.91 4.73 26.44
CA VAL A 18 19.18 6.15 26.21
C VAL A 18 20.50 6.53 26.88
N ASN A 19 21.55 6.75 26.09
CA ASN A 19 22.84 7.26 26.59
C ASN A 19 22.80 8.81 26.63
N PRO A 20 23.04 9.47 27.77
CA PRO A 20 22.97 10.92 27.88
C PRO A 20 24.36 11.55 27.67
N PHE A 21 24.78 11.75 26.43
CA PHE A 21 25.93 12.63 26.13
C PHE A 21 25.71 13.35 24.80
N PHE A 22 25.09 14.53 24.87
CA PHE A 22 25.11 15.52 23.80
C PHE A 22 26.40 16.34 23.90
N GLN A 23 27.40 16.01 23.08
CA GLN A 23 28.39 16.97 22.62
C GLN A 23 28.29 17.06 21.10
N LYS A 24 28.02 18.26 20.59
CA LYS A 24 27.94 18.57 19.16
C LYS A 24 29.28 18.25 18.51
N ASN A 25 29.28 17.41 17.48
CA ASN A 25 30.42 17.20 16.60
C ASN A 25 30.15 17.89 15.24
N PRO A 26 30.91 18.93 14.85
CA PRO A 26 30.61 19.73 13.67
C PRO A 26 31.39 19.22 12.44
N GLN A 27 31.04 18.05 11.88
CA GLN A 27 31.55 17.59 10.58
C GLN A 27 30.60 16.61 9.86
N ASN A 28 29.33 17.00 9.69
CA ASN A 28 28.50 16.37 8.65
C ASN A 28 28.04 17.48 7.70
N GLU A 29 28.45 17.34 6.44
CA GLU A 29 28.07 18.23 5.34
C GLU A 29 26.54 18.44 5.34
N GLU A 30 26.15 19.71 5.39
CA GLU A 30 24.77 20.16 5.38
C GLU A 30 24.12 19.76 4.05
N VAL A 31 23.16 18.83 4.11
CA VAL A 31 22.12 18.74 3.08
C VAL A 31 21.35 20.06 3.14
N PRO A 32 21.32 20.89 2.08
CA PRO A 32 20.75 22.23 2.17
C PRO A 32 19.28 22.18 2.61
N GLU A 33 18.93 23.00 3.60
CA GLU A 33 17.60 23.20 4.20
C GLU A 33 16.47 23.37 3.14
N LYS A 34 16.82 23.78 1.91
CA LYS A 34 15.91 23.93 0.77
C LYS A 34 15.39 22.59 0.19
N THR A 35 16.10 21.48 0.37
CA THR A 35 15.74 20.17 -0.21
C THR A 35 14.68 19.45 0.62
N MET A 36 14.69 19.64 1.95
CA MET A 36 13.70 19.04 2.86
C MET A 36 12.36 19.80 2.82
N LEU A 37 12.41 21.14 2.71
CA LEU A 37 11.22 21.98 2.56
C LEU A 37 10.41 21.66 1.28
N ALA A 38 11.09 21.22 0.22
CA ALA A 38 10.44 20.79 -1.02
C ALA A 38 9.76 19.40 -0.87
N ALA A 39 10.28 18.53 0.01
CA ALA A 39 9.74 17.19 0.20
C ALA A 39 8.44 17.14 0.98
N ALA A 40 8.32 17.92 2.06
CA ALA A 40 7.01 18.12 2.66
C ALA A 40 6.08 18.85 1.71
N LYS A 41 6.53 19.84 0.91
CA LYS A 41 5.69 20.54 -0.08
C LYS A 41 5.14 19.64 -1.18
N LEU A 42 5.84 18.57 -1.55
CA LEU A 42 5.40 17.61 -2.56
C LEU A 42 4.46 16.54 -1.99
N TRP A 43 4.71 16.12 -0.75
CA TRP A 43 3.77 15.32 0.04
C TRP A 43 2.47 16.12 0.37
N LEU A 44 2.60 17.43 0.61
CA LEU A 44 1.55 18.45 0.78
C LEU A 44 0.76 18.72 -0.51
N GLY A 45 1.44 18.82 -1.67
CA GLY A 45 0.82 19.08 -2.97
C GLY A 45 -0.09 17.93 -3.40
N TRP A 46 0.27 16.70 -3.05
CA TRP A 46 -0.56 15.52 -3.25
C TRP A 46 -1.82 15.54 -2.36
N CYS A 47 -1.70 15.94 -1.10
CA CYS A 47 -2.83 15.98 -0.16
C CYS A 47 -3.91 17.02 -0.51
N SER A 48 -3.57 18.09 -1.23
CA SER A 48 -4.50 19.18 -1.56
C SER A 48 -5.28 18.99 -2.87
N SER A 49 -4.81 18.13 -3.78
CA SER A 49 -5.35 18.05 -5.16
C SER A 49 -6.65 17.23 -5.34
N ARG A 50 -7.14 16.53 -4.30
CA ARG A 50 -8.41 15.77 -4.37
C ARG A 50 -9.62 16.40 -3.67
N LEU A 51 -9.49 17.53 -2.97
CA LEU A 51 -10.64 18.26 -2.41
C LEU A 51 -11.36 19.15 -3.42
N SER A 52 -10.70 19.55 -4.52
CA SER A 52 -11.28 20.44 -5.54
C SER A 52 -12.08 19.72 -6.64
N ALA A 53 -12.06 18.38 -6.70
CA ALA A 53 -12.75 17.60 -7.73
C ALA A 53 -14.09 16.99 -7.28
N GLN A 54 -14.46 17.07 -6.00
CA GLN A 54 -15.73 16.57 -5.46
C GLN A 54 -16.52 17.67 -4.74
N ALA A 55 -16.79 18.78 -5.43
CA ALA A 55 -17.72 19.79 -4.92
C ALA A 55 -18.41 20.55 -6.07
N LYS A 56 -19.25 19.85 -6.85
CA LYS A 56 -20.37 20.51 -7.56
C LYS A 56 -21.61 19.60 -7.54
N PRO A 57 -22.65 19.91 -6.75
CA PRO A 57 -23.94 19.25 -6.91
C PRO A 57 -24.54 19.64 -8.26
N LYS A 58 -25.00 18.65 -9.04
CA LYS A 58 -25.81 18.88 -10.25
C LYS A 58 -27.14 19.54 -9.86
N PRO A 59 -27.65 20.52 -10.62
CA PRO A 59 -28.94 21.11 -10.35
C PRO A 59 -30.08 20.10 -10.60
N MET A 60 -31.07 20.10 -9.71
CA MET A 60 -32.30 19.32 -9.83
C MET A 60 -33.07 19.74 -11.09
N GLY A 61 -33.23 18.79 -12.01
CA GLY A 61 -34.13 18.89 -13.16
C GLY A 61 -35.56 18.50 -12.77
N SER A 62 -36.50 19.33 -13.21
CA SER A 62 -37.94 19.31 -12.95
C SER A 62 -38.68 18.09 -13.48
N SER A 63 -39.75 17.75 -12.76
CA SER A 63 -40.82 16.77 -12.97
C SER A 63 -41.55 16.81 -14.33
N GLY A 64 -41.93 15.63 -14.84
CA GLY A 64 -42.95 15.40 -15.87
C GLY A 64 -43.29 13.89 -15.98
N PRO A 65 -44.53 13.49 -16.34
CA PRO A 65 -45.28 12.50 -15.56
C PRO A 65 -45.31 11.06 -16.07
N LEU A 66 -45.62 10.16 -15.12
CA LEU A 66 -45.95 8.75 -15.29
C LEU A 66 -47.27 8.56 -16.06
N GLN A 67 -47.26 7.71 -17.07
CA GLN A 67 -48.46 7.02 -17.58
C GLN A 67 -48.28 5.51 -17.35
N GLY A 68 -49.20 4.96 -16.56
CA GLY A 68 -49.34 3.53 -16.35
C GLY A 68 -50.09 2.87 -17.50
N CYS A 69 -49.92 1.55 -17.60
CA CYS A 69 -50.92 0.66 -18.18
C CYS A 69 -50.79 -0.71 -17.50
N GLN A 70 -51.92 -1.16 -16.97
CA GLN A 70 -52.18 -2.46 -16.38
C GLN A 70 -52.49 -3.52 -17.46
N SER A 71 -52.70 -4.75 -16.97
CA SER A 71 -53.27 -5.95 -17.61
C SER A 71 -52.24 -6.87 -18.28
N GLY A 72 -52.30 -8.20 -18.14
CA GLY A 72 -53.32 -9.05 -17.55
C GLY A 72 -52.82 -10.50 -17.39
N ALA A 73 -53.68 -11.30 -16.76
CA ALA A 73 -53.49 -12.66 -16.30
C ALA A 73 -53.29 -13.72 -17.40
N GLY A 74 -52.76 -14.90 -17.03
CA GLY A 74 -52.81 -16.09 -17.88
C GLY A 74 -52.12 -17.33 -17.31
N TYR A 75 -52.91 -18.27 -16.78
CA TYR A 75 -52.56 -19.60 -16.29
C TYR A 75 -52.04 -20.57 -17.39
N GLY A 76 -51.27 -21.61 -17.03
CA GLY A 76 -51.30 -22.89 -17.79
C GLY A 76 -50.10 -23.86 -17.74
N LYS A 77 -50.12 -24.78 -16.76
CA LYS A 77 -49.81 -26.23 -16.79
C LYS A 77 -48.60 -26.84 -17.58
N ILE A 78 -47.70 -27.47 -16.80
CA ILE A 78 -47.26 -28.90 -16.79
C ILE A 78 -46.96 -29.61 -18.14
N SER A 79 -45.72 -30.10 -18.31
CA SER A 79 -45.45 -31.48 -18.74
C SER A 79 -44.01 -31.94 -18.41
N ARG A 80 -43.91 -33.12 -17.79
CA ARG A 80 -42.69 -33.88 -17.51
C ARG A 80 -42.07 -34.44 -18.80
N ARG A 81 -40.75 -34.59 -18.84
CA ARG A 81 -40.05 -35.80 -19.37
C ARG A 81 -38.71 -35.99 -18.66
N GLN A 82 -38.46 -37.25 -18.32
CA GLN A 82 -37.31 -37.78 -17.58
C GLN A 82 -36.06 -37.90 -18.47
N GLY A 83 -34.88 -37.79 -17.85
CA GLY A 83 -33.59 -38.20 -18.40
C GLY A 83 -32.53 -38.14 -17.30
N VAL A 84 -32.08 -39.29 -16.84
CA VAL A 84 -31.15 -39.53 -15.72
C VAL A 84 -29.72 -39.62 -16.24
N MET A 85 -28.74 -38.99 -15.57
CA MET A 85 -27.51 -39.61 -15.01
C MET A 85 -26.48 -38.54 -14.57
N PRO A 86 -25.64 -38.84 -13.55
CA PRO A 86 -25.00 -37.86 -12.69
C PRO A 86 -23.64 -37.42 -13.24
N CYS A 87 -23.38 -36.12 -13.21
CA CYS A 87 -22.02 -35.61 -13.27
C CYS A 87 -21.62 -35.16 -11.87
N THR A 88 -20.74 -35.95 -11.29
CA THR A 88 -19.90 -35.67 -10.12
C THR A 88 -19.75 -34.18 -9.83
N GLU A 89 -20.16 -33.78 -8.64
CA GLU A 89 -19.74 -32.53 -8.00
C GLU A 89 -18.21 -32.52 -7.94
N ARG A 90 -17.57 -31.90 -8.93
CA ARG A 90 -16.33 -31.18 -8.67
C ARG A 90 -16.77 -29.99 -7.84
N GLY A 91 -16.41 -29.99 -6.56
CA GLY A 91 -16.58 -28.83 -5.70
C GLY A 91 -15.88 -27.66 -6.35
N ASP A 92 -16.65 -26.77 -6.95
CA ASP A 92 -16.19 -25.46 -7.37
C ASP A 92 -15.83 -24.70 -6.09
N LEU A 93 -14.53 -24.52 -5.87
CA LEU A 93 -14.04 -23.48 -4.98
C LEU A 93 -14.49 -22.12 -5.58
N PRO A 94 -14.88 -21.14 -4.75
CA PRO A 94 -15.42 -19.89 -5.24
C PRO A 94 -14.43 -19.16 -6.15
N MET A 95 -14.94 -18.67 -7.27
CA MET A 95 -14.24 -17.99 -8.37
C MET A 95 -13.69 -16.60 -8.00
N SER A 96 -12.85 -16.50 -6.96
CA SER A 96 -12.24 -15.23 -6.54
C SER A 96 -10.75 -15.29 -6.19
N GLU A 97 -10.05 -16.40 -6.45
CA GLU A 97 -8.68 -16.61 -5.95
C GLU A 97 -7.58 -16.76 -7.02
N GLN A 98 -7.92 -16.70 -8.32
CA GLN A 98 -6.93 -16.94 -9.39
C GLN A 98 -6.72 -15.72 -10.27
N LEU A 99 -5.46 -15.35 -10.48
CA LEU A 99 -5.08 -14.35 -11.49
C LEU A 99 -5.45 -14.91 -12.88
N HIS A 100 -6.31 -14.20 -13.61
CA HIS A 100 -6.94 -14.72 -14.83
C HIS A 100 -6.02 -14.72 -16.07
N THR A 101 -4.80 -14.20 -15.96
CA THR A 101 -3.85 -14.05 -17.07
C THR A 101 -2.42 -14.22 -16.55
N PRO A 102 -1.51 -14.90 -17.29
CA PRO A 102 -0.12 -15.05 -16.89
C PRO A 102 0.54 -13.70 -16.60
N ILE A 103 1.10 -13.56 -15.41
CA ILE A 103 1.80 -12.35 -14.99
C ILE A 103 3.18 -12.31 -15.64
N ARG A 104 3.50 -11.16 -16.22
CA ARG A 104 4.81 -10.86 -16.83
C ARG A 104 5.53 -9.72 -16.14
N GLN A 105 4.84 -8.96 -15.29
CA GLN A 105 5.43 -7.87 -14.54
C GLN A 105 4.81 -7.73 -13.15
N VAL A 106 5.65 -7.44 -12.18
CA VAL A 106 5.26 -7.07 -10.82
C VAL A 106 5.62 -5.60 -10.58
N LEU A 107 4.65 -4.83 -10.10
CA LEU A 107 4.86 -3.50 -9.53
C LEU A 107 4.84 -3.62 -8.01
N TRP A 108 5.95 -3.27 -7.39
CA TRP A 108 6.17 -3.35 -5.95
C TRP A 108 5.93 -2.00 -5.29
N ASP A 109 5.05 -1.93 -4.29
CA ASP A 109 5.22 -0.88 -3.29
C ASP A 109 6.49 -1.11 -2.45
N TRP A 110 6.98 -0.03 -1.84
CA TRP A 110 8.22 -0.03 -1.08
C TRP A 110 7.97 -0.15 0.44
N ASN A 111 7.50 0.93 1.06
CA ASN A 111 7.15 0.99 2.49
C ASN A 111 6.01 0.01 2.80
N GLY A 112 6.05 -0.63 3.96
CA GLY A 112 5.08 -1.64 4.39
C GLY A 112 5.07 -2.95 3.59
N THR A 113 5.61 -2.97 2.38
CA THR A 113 5.52 -4.10 1.42
C THR A 113 6.84 -4.83 1.22
N LEU A 114 7.89 -4.18 0.70
CA LEU A 114 9.24 -4.75 0.63
C LEU A 114 10.04 -4.39 1.89
N LEU A 115 9.92 -3.14 2.33
CA LEU A 115 10.51 -2.61 3.54
C LEU A 115 9.58 -2.87 4.74
N ASP A 116 10.12 -3.44 5.83
CA ASP A 116 9.38 -3.68 7.06
C ASP A 116 9.50 -2.49 8.02
N ASP A 117 8.90 -1.35 7.64
CA ASP A 117 9.01 -0.08 8.36
C ASP A 117 7.87 0.24 9.33
N LEU A 118 6.86 -0.63 9.47
CA LEU A 118 5.67 -0.36 10.28
C LEU A 118 6.00 0.11 11.71
N TRP A 119 6.78 -0.68 12.43
CA TRP A 119 7.17 -0.37 13.81
C TRP A 119 8.10 0.83 13.89
N TYR A 120 8.96 0.98 12.89
CA TYR A 120 9.85 2.14 12.79
C TYR A 120 9.04 3.43 12.62
N ALA A 121 8.05 3.44 11.72
CA ALA A 121 7.15 4.56 11.47
C ALA A 121 6.32 4.94 12.71
N ILE A 122 5.81 3.96 13.47
CA ILE A 122 5.16 4.19 14.77
C ILE A 122 6.15 4.84 15.76
N GLY A 123 7.39 4.34 15.80
CA GLY A 123 8.44 4.90 16.65
C GLY A 123 8.79 6.35 16.30
N VAL A 124 8.94 6.67 15.01
CA VAL A 124 9.15 8.03 14.49
C VAL A 124 8.02 8.94 14.93
N ARG A 125 6.77 8.53 14.69
CA ARG A 125 5.57 9.26 15.14
C ARG A 125 5.63 9.56 16.64
N ASN A 126 5.94 8.55 17.45
CA ASN A 126 5.97 8.68 18.90
C ASN A 126 7.13 9.55 19.44
N ARG A 127 8.20 9.76 18.66
CA ARG A 127 9.25 10.72 19.00
C ARG A 127 8.91 12.14 18.55
N VAL A 128 8.22 12.29 17.42
CA VAL A 128 7.94 13.60 16.81
C VAL A 128 6.68 14.24 17.35
N PHE A 129 5.56 13.52 17.40
CA PHE A 129 4.25 14.09 17.70
C PHE A 129 4.21 14.80 19.08
N PRO A 130 4.83 14.27 20.15
CA PRO A 130 4.88 14.96 21.44
C PRO A 130 5.58 16.32 21.43
N THR A 131 6.54 16.55 20.53
CA THR A 131 7.23 17.86 20.44
C THR A 131 6.32 18.97 19.92
N PHE A 132 5.18 18.61 19.33
CA PHE A 132 4.11 19.50 18.87
C PHE A 132 2.86 19.46 19.77
N GLY A 133 2.94 18.81 20.94
CA GLY A 133 1.80 18.62 21.84
C GLY A 133 0.75 17.63 21.33
N LEU A 134 1.10 16.77 20.37
CA LEU A 134 0.22 15.76 19.78
C LEU A 134 0.39 14.40 20.49
N PRO A 135 -0.66 13.56 20.55
CA PRO A 135 -0.62 12.29 21.28
C PRO A 135 0.30 11.26 20.60
N THR A 136 0.91 10.38 21.39
CA THR A 136 1.56 9.15 20.92
C THR A 136 0.52 8.07 20.54
N ILE A 137 0.98 6.96 19.96
CA ILE A 137 0.22 5.74 19.74
C ILE A 137 0.83 4.65 20.62
N ASP A 138 -0.02 3.97 21.39
CA ASP A 138 0.36 3.00 22.41
C ASP A 138 0.25 1.53 21.92
N SER A 139 -0.39 1.31 20.78
CA SER A 139 -0.71 -0.03 20.28
C SER A 139 -0.80 -0.06 18.77
N LEU A 140 -0.54 -1.24 18.20
CA LEU A 140 -0.71 -1.49 16.76
C LEU A 140 -2.17 -1.32 16.33
N GLU A 141 -3.12 -1.69 17.19
CA GLU A 141 -4.54 -1.50 16.91
C GLU A 141 -4.92 -0.02 16.79
N ALA A 142 -4.43 0.82 17.71
CA ALA A 142 -4.63 2.27 17.63
C ALA A 142 -3.99 2.86 16.36
N TYR A 143 -2.82 2.34 15.95
CA TYR A 143 -2.21 2.69 14.67
C TYR A 143 -3.11 2.37 13.48
N TYR A 144 -3.57 1.12 13.36
CA TYR A 144 -4.44 0.73 12.24
C TYR A 144 -5.77 1.48 12.20
N ARG A 145 -6.32 1.88 13.36
CA ARG A 145 -7.53 2.73 13.41
C ARG A 145 -7.28 4.14 12.86
N GLN A 146 -6.07 4.68 13.03
CA GLN A 146 -5.72 6.03 12.59
C GLN A 146 -5.19 6.07 11.16
N PHE A 147 -4.29 5.15 10.80
CA PHE A 147 -3.58 5.16 9.52
C PHE A 147 -4.55 5.05 8.33
N THR A 148 -4.40 5.96 7.37
CA THR A 148 -5.30 6.06 6.23
C THR A 148 -4.71 6.90 5.11
N PHE A 149 -5.27 6.77 3.92
CA PHE A 149 -5.00 7.63 2.78
C PHE A 149 -6.22 8.49 2.43
N PRO A 150 -6.04 9.73 1.96
CA PRO A 150 -4.75 10.43 1.85
C PRO A 150 -4.14 10.67 3.23
N VAL A 151 -2.81 10.60 3.29
CA VAL A 151 -2.03 10.64 4.53
C VAL A 151 -2.26 11.89 5.39
N ARG A 152 -2.74 12.99 4.77
CA ARG A 152 -3.19 14.16 5.52
C ARG A 152 -4.28 13.85 6.53
N LEU A 153 -5.24 12.99 6.19
CA LEU A 153 -6.29 12.55 7.12
C LEU A 153 -5.71 11.78 8.32
N TYR A 154 -4.62 11.05 8.13
CA TYR A 154 -3.92 10.38 9.24
C TYR A 154 -3.33 11.40 10.24
N TYR A 155 -2.77 12.51 9.75
CA TYR A 155 -2.27 13.59 10.60
C TYR A 155 -3.42 14.34 11.28
N GLU A 156 -4.49 14.65 10.54
CA GLU A 156 -5.70 15.31 11.08
C GLU A 156 -6.36 14.50 12.20
N ARG A 157 -6.44 13.17 12.05
CA ARG A 157 -6.93 12.25 13.09
C ARG A 157 -6.10 12.27 14.38
N ALA A 158 -4.84 12.69 14.28
CA ALA A 158 -3.96 12.88 15.43
C ALA A 158 -4.00 14.30 16.01
N GLY A 159 -4.85 15.20 15.47
CA GLY A 159 -4.98 16.58 15.93
C GLY A 159 -4.07 17.58 15.21
N VAL A 160 -3.42 17.19 14.12
CA VAL A 160 -2.67 18.12 13.27
C VAL A 160 -3.66 19.01 12.52
N THR A 161 -3.34 20.28 12.42
CA THR A 161 -4.16 21.30 11.74
C THR A 161 -3.39 21.89 10.57
N ASP A 162 -4.07 22.65 9.72
CA ASP A 162 -3.43 23.35 8.59
C ASP A 162 -2.28 24.26 9.03
N ALA A 163 -2.38 24.83 10.24
CA ALA A 163 -1.38 25.74 10.78
C ALA A 163 -0.05 25.05 11.08
N ASN A 164 -0.06 23.78 11.54
CA ASN A 164 1.15 23.06 11.94
C ASN A 164 1.52 21.88 11.02
N PHE A 165 0.67 21.53 10.05
CA PHE A 165 0.86 20.37 9.19
C PHE A 165 2.24 20.31 8.54
N VAL A 166 2.68 21.41 7.93
CA VAL A 166 3.98 21.47 7.24
C VAL A 166 5.14 21.19 8.21
N GLN A 167 5.06 21.75 9.42
CA GLN A 167 6.10 21.61 10.43
C GLN A 167 6.16 20.17 10.97
N VAL A 168 5.00 19.58 11.29
CA VAL A 168 4.91 18.20 11.78
C VAL A 168 5.34 17.20 10.70
N ALA A 169 4.93 17.42 9.44
CA ALA A 169 5.31 16.56 8.31
C ALA A 169 6.82 16.60 8.04
N ASN A 170 7.43 17.79 8.04
CA ASN A 170 8.88 17.94 7.93
C ASN A 170 9.61 17.23 9.07
N ALA A 171 9.24 17.50 10.32
CA ALA A 171 9.87 16.88 11.47
C ALA A 171 9.75 15.35 11.46
N TRP A 172 8.60 14.83 11.01
CA TRP A 172 8.41 13.39 10.82
C TRP A 172 9.34 12.83 9.76
N MET A 173 9.46 13.49 8.60
CA MET A 173 10.33 13.05 7.52
C MET A 173 11.81 13.11 7.94
N ASP A 174 12.24 14.18 8.60
CA ASP A 174 13.60 14.36 9.12
C ASP A 174 13.98 13.28 10.14
N GLU A 175 13.03 12.92 11.01
CA GLU A 175 13.19 11.83 11.96
C GLU A 175 13.23 10.46 11.28
N TYR A 176 12.37 10.24 10.28
CA TYR A 176 12.30 8.99 9.54
C TYR A 176 13.58 8.73 8.73
N VAL A 177 14.09 9.71 7.97
CA VAL A 177 15.30 9.52 7.16
C VAL A 177 16.54 9.25 8.02
N ARG A 178 16.58 9.75 9.27
CA ARG A 178 17.76 9.64 10.13
C ARG A 178 18.14 8.20 10.48
N GLY A 179 17.14 7.31 10.59
CA GLY A 179 17.36 5.90 10.93
C GLY A 179 16.87 4.91 9.87
N CYS A 180 16.41 5.38 8.70
CA CYS A 180 15.80 4.50 7.70
C CYS A 180 16.73 3.40 7.16
N LYS A 181 18.06 3.60 7.22
CA LYS A 181 19.06 2.59 6.82
C LYS A 181 19.07 1.33 7.68
N GLU A 182 18.55 1.39 8.91
CA GLU A 182 18.53 0.26 9.85
C GLU A 182 17.23 -0.54 9.76
N ILE A 183 16.28 -0.11 8.92
CA ILE A 183 15.00 -0.80 8.74
C ILE A 183 15.26 -2.06 7.90
N PRO A 184 14.84 -3.25 8.34
CA PRO A 184 15.01 -4.46 7.54
C PRO A 184 14.01 -4.51 6.38
N LEU A 185 14.30 -5.35 5.39
CA LEU A 185 13.27 -5.85 4.47
C LEU A 185 12.38 -6.86 5.20
N HIS A 186 11.18 -7.12 4.68
CA HIS A 186 10.43 -8.31 5.10
C HIS A 186 11.26 -9.57 4.85
N GLU A 187 11.16 -10.55 5.75
CA GLU A 187 12.05 -11.72 5.82
C GLU A 187 12.11 -12.53 4.52
N ASP A 188 11.03 -12.54 3.76
CA ASP A 188 10.86 -13.27 2.51
C ASP A 188 11.02 -12.39 1.26
N ALA A 189 11.24 -11.08 1.40
CA ALA A 189 11.30 -10.14 0.28
C ALA A 189 12.38 -10.50 -0.74
N THR A 190 13.61 -10.75 -0.28
CA THR A 190 14.73 -11.12 -1.17
C THR A 190 14.41 -12.42 -1.91
N ILE A 191 13.91 -13.44 -1.22
CA ILE A 191 13.61 -14.75 -1.83
C ILE A 191 12.56 -14.61 -2.92
N VAL A 192 11.51 -13.82 -2.68
CA VAL A 192 10.44 -13.61 -3.65
C VAL A 192 10.90 -12.80 -4.85
N VAL A 193 11.66 -11.72 -4.63
CA VAL A 193 12.27 -10.94 -5.72
C VAL A 193 13.15 -11.82 -6.60
N GLU A 194 13.92 -12.74 -6.00
CA GLU A 194 14.71 -13.73 -6.73
C GLU A 194 13.86 -14.71 -7.54
N ALA A 195 12.78 -15.21 -6.95
CA ALA A 195 11.90 -16.16 -7.62
C ALA A 195 11.22 -15.54 -8.85
N PHE A 196 10.72 -14.30 -8.75
CA PHE A 196 10.16 -13.60 -9.91
C PHE A 196 11.21 -13.36 -11.00
N ARG A 197 12.44 -13.01 -10.62
CA ARG A 197 13.54 -12.90 -11.58
C ARG A 197 13.84 -14.22 -12.27
N ALA A 198 13.91 -15.32 -11.51
CA ALA A 198 14.15 -16.66 -12.05
C ALA A 198 13.03 -17.11 -13.00
N ALA A 199 11.80 -16.67 -12.75
CA ALA A 199 10.65 -16.88 -13.62
C ALA A 199 10.60 -15.95 -14.86
N GLY A 200 11.56 -15.03 -15.00
CA GLY A 200 11.59 -14.06 -16.10
C GLY A 200 10.51 -12.97 -16.01
N ILE A 201 9.94 -12.76 -14.82
CA ILE A 201 8.97 -11.70 -14.55
C ILE A 201 9.72 -10.38 -14.36
N ARG A 202 9.33 -9.35 -15.10
CA ARG A 202 9.86 -7.99 -14.96
C ARG A 202 9.46 -7.38 -13.63
N GLN A 203 10.35 -6.65 -12.96
CA GLN A 203 10.09 -6.10 -11.63
C GLN A 203 10.32 -4.59 -11.59
N VAL A 204 9.34 -3.86 -11.08
CA VAL A 204 9.34 -2.40 -11.03
C VAL A 204 8.98 -1.95 -9.62
N VAL A 205 9.79 -1.10 -8.99
CA VAL A 205 9.39 -0.43 -7.75
C VAL A 205 8.55 0.78 -8.10
N LEU A 206 7.37 0.92 -7.50
CA LEU A 206 6.47 2.06 -7.62
C LEU A 206 6.11 2.57 -6.22
N SER A 207 6.65 3.72 -5.84
CA SER A 207 6.49 4.28 -4.50
C SER A 207 5.92 5.71 -4.53
N ALA A 208 5.22 6.07 -3.45
CA ALA A 208 4.83 7.45 -3.17
C ALA A 208 5.99 8.28 -2.56
N SER A 209 7.15 7.68 -2.30
CA SER A 209 8.36 8.40 -1.90
C SER A 209 8.97 9.16 -3.08
N LYS A 210 9.72 10.23 -2.78
CA LYS A 210 10.54 10.87 -3.82
C LYS A 210 11.57 9.92 -4.38
N LEU A 211 11.87 10.05 -5.67
CA LEU A 211 12.81 9.17 -6.35
C LEU A 211 14.23 9.22 -5.76
N ASP A 212 14.73 10.38 -5.34
CA ASP A 212 16.06 10.52 -4.74
C ASP A 212 16.16 9.82 -3.37
N ILE A 213 15.13 9.99 -2.53
CA ILE A 213 15.02 9.30 -1.24
C ILE A 213 14.89 7.79 -1.45
N LEU A 214 14.01 7.36 -2.36
CA LEU A 214 13.79 5.94 -2.67
C LEU A 214 15.07 5.28 -3.21
N THR A 215 15.77 5.94 -4.13
CA THR A 215 17.04 5.44 -4.70
C THR A 215 18.10 5.32 -3.61
N ARG A 216 18.18 6.29 -2.71
CA ARG A 216 19.09 6.23 -1.56
C ARG A 216 18.73 5.07 -0.62
N GLN A 217 17.44 4.86 -0.34
CA GLN A 217 17.00 3.74 0.50
C GLN A 217 17.34 2.39 -0.12
N LEU A 218 17.05 2.20 -1.41
CA LEU A 218 17.37 0.98 -2.14
C LEU A 218 18.88 0.66 -2.07
N SER A 219 19.74 1.67 -2.07
CA SER A 219 21.20 1.49 -1.96
C SER A 219 21.65 0.86 -0.63
N TYR A 220 20.82 0.87 0.41
CA TYR A 220 21.12 0.21 1.69
C TYR A 220 20.91 -1.30 1.66
N TYR A 221 20.33 -1.85 0.58
CA TYR A 221 20.00 -3.26 0.47
C TYR A 221 20.72 -3.91 -0.72
N PRO A 222 22.02 -4.28 -0.59
CA PRO A 222 22.78 -4.95 -1.65
C PRO A 222 22.11 -6.22 -2.18
N ALA A 223 21.30 -6.90 -1.36
CA ALA A 223 20.53 -8.07 -1.78
C ALA A 223 19.54 -7.79 -2.94
N LEU A 224 19.10 -6.54 -3.10
CA LEU A 224 18.18 -6.09 -4.15
C LEU A 224 18.90 -5.38 -5.31
N GLU A 225 20.24 -5.29 -5.28
CA GLU A 225 21.01 -4.63 -6.32
C GLU A 225 20.80 -5.31 -7.69
N GLY A 226 20.45 -4.51 -8.70
CA GLY A 226 20.19 -4.99 -10.06
C GLY A 226 18.99 -5.92 -10.21
N ARG A 227 18.06 -5.95 -9.23
CA ARG A 227 16.87 -6.81 -9.27
C ARG A 227 15.61 -6.15 -9.82
N PHE A 228 15.60 -4.82 -9.91
CA PHE A 228 14.49 -4.06 -10.46
C PHE A 228 14.87 -3.47 -11.82
N ASP A 229 14.01 -3.67 -12.81
CA ASP A 229 14.15 -3.09 -14.14
C ASP A 229 13.93 -1.58 -14.13
N HIS A 230 13.04 -1.10 -13.25
CA HIS A 230 12.78 0.32 -13.06
C HIS A 230 12.46 0.65 -11.60
N VAL A 231 12.81 1.88 -11.20
CA VAL A 231 12.48 2.47 -9.89
C VAL A 231 11.71 3.76 -10.15
N LEU A 232 10.46 3.80 -9.69
CA LEU A 232 9.52 4.88 -9.94
C LEU A 232 9.14 5.52 -8.59
N GLY A 233 9.47 6.80 -8.44
CA GLY A 233 9.11 7.63 -7.30
C GLY A 233 8.67 9.02 -7.75
N LEU A 234 8.15 9.81 -6.81
CA LEU A 234 7.69 11.18 -7.08
C LEU A 234 8.85 12.06 -7.58
N SER A 235 8.57 12.96 -8.53
CA SER A 235 9.53 13.93 -9.07
C SER A 235 9.16 15.38 -8.70
N ASP A 236 10.16 16.25 -8.57
CA ASP A 236 9.99 17.62 -8.07
C ASP A 236 9.26 18.57 -9.03
N ILE A 237 9.24 18.29 -10.34
CA ILE A 237 8.90 19.29 -11.38
C ILE A 237 7.42 19.29 -11.77
N TYR A 238 6.70 18.18 -11.55
CA TYR A 238 5.30 18.01 -11.99
C TYR A 238 4.41 17.22 -11.03
N ALA A 239 4.88 16.91 -9.81
CA ALA A 239 4.16 16.25 -8.71
C ALA A 239 2.99 15.34 -9.16
N ARG A 240 3.30 14.34 -9.99
CA ARG A 240 2.34 13.32 -10.43
C ARG A 240 2.17 12.32 -9.29
N SER A 241 0.94 11.92 -8.97
CA SER A 241 0.64 10.88 -7.98
C SER A 241 1.31 9.54 -8.33
N LYS A 242 1.45 8.64 -7.34
CA LYS A 242 1.87 7.24 -7.56
C LYS A 242 1.07 6.59 -8.70
N GLU A 243 -0.25 6.81 -8.70
CA GLU A 243 -1.18 6.48 -9.79
C GLU A 243 -0.72 7.02 -11.15
N ALA A 244 -0.51 8.33 -11.26
CA ALA A 244 -0.16 8.96 -12.53
C ALA A 244 1.22 8.53 -13.06
N ILE A 245 2.17 8.21 -12.17
CA ILE A 245 3.47 7.67 -12.54
C ILE A 245 3.33 6.24 -13.05
N GLY A 246 2.56 5.40 -12.35
CA GLY A 246 2.27 4.03 -12.75
C GLY A 246 1.58 3.94 -14.11
N CYS A 247 0.52 4.73 -14.33
CA CYS A 247 -0.17 4.79 -15.62
C CYS A 247 0.77 5.23 -16.75
N ALA A 248 1.55 6.31 -16.54
CA ALA A 248 2.49 6.80 -17.55
C ALA A 248 3.62 5.80 -17.86
N TYR A 249 4.00 4.97 -16.89
CA TYR A 249 4.95 3.88 -17.10
C TYR A 249 4.33 2.76 -17.95
N LEU A 250 3.12 2.31 -17.63
CA LEU A 250 2.44 1.23 -18.36
C LEU A 250 2.16 1.57 -19.83
N GLU A 251 1.89 2.82 -20.14
CA GLU A 251 1.75 3.30 -21.54
C GLU A 251 2.99 3.01 -22.40
N LYS A 252 4.17 2.88 -21.79
CA LYS A 252 5.46 2.79 -22.48
C LYS A 252 6.19 1.47 -22.27
N CYS A 253 5.84 0.70 -21.25
CA CYS A 253 6.60 -0.49 -20.87
C CYS A 253 6.39 -1.68 -21.83
N GLY A 254 5.34 -1.65 -22.66
CA GLY A 254 5.05 -2.70 -23.65
C GLY A 254 4.47 -3.99 -23.05
N ILE A 255 4.06 -3.99 -21.78
CA ILE A 255 3.36 -5.10 -21.13
C ILE A 255 1.90 -4.68 -20.88
N PRO A 256 0.91 -5.44 -21.37
CA PRO A 256 -0.50 -5.14 -21.09
C PRO A 256 -0.78 -5.09 -19.60
N ALA A 257 -1.60 -4.14 -19.15
CA ALA A 257 -1.90 -3.96 -17.72
C ALA A 257 -2.45 -5.24 -17.06
N GLN A 258 -3.22 -6.06 -17.78
CA GLN A 258 -3.77 -7.33 -17.29
C GLN A 258 -2.70 -8.39 -17.03
N GLN A 259 -1.49 -8.24 -17.59
CA GLN A 259 -0.31 -9.08 -17.34
C GLN A 259 0.62 -8.48 -16.28
N CYS A 260 0.20 -7.38 -15.65
CA CYS A 260 0.88 -6.75 -14.54
C CYS A 260 0.10 -6.98 -13.24
N VAL A 261 0.82 -7.12 -12.13
CA VAL A 261 0.24 -7.18 -10.77
C VAL A 261 0.89 -6.14 -9.88
N MET A 262 0.09 -5.38 -9.14
CA MET A 262 0.54 -4.51 -8.06
C MET A 262 0.56 -5.29 -6.73
N LEU A 263 1.71 -5.30 -6.07
CA LEU A 263 1.86 -5.81 -4.70
C LEU A 263 2.03 -4.63 -3.75
N GLY A 264 1.18 -4.54 -2.73
CA GLY A 264 1.16 -3.43 -1.78
C GLY A 264 0.56 -3.82 -0.43
N ASP A 265 0.63 -2.95 0.56
CA ASP A 265 0.11 -3.19 1.92
C ASP A 265 -1.05 -2.27 2.29
N THR A 266 -1.57 -1.49 1.32
CA THR A 266 -2.59 -0.48 1.56
C THR A 266 -3.73 -0.53 0.54
N LEU A 267 -4.92 -0.06 0.92
CA LEU A 267 -6.04 0.23 0.02
C LEU A 267 -5.67 1.26 -1.05
N HIS A 268 -4.69 2.13 -0.78
CA HIS A 268 -4.19 3.05 -1.78
C HIS A 268 -3.50 2.31 -2.94
N ASP A 269 -2.80 1.20 -2.66
CA ASP A 269 -2.21 0.36 -3.70
C ASP A 269 -3.28 -0.33 -4.55
N ALA A 270 -4.39 -0.76 -3.94
CA ALA A 270 -5.53 -1.28 -4.67
C ALA A 270 -6.19 -0.22 -5.56
N ASP A 271 -6.35 1.02 -5.07
CA ASP A 271 -6.84 2.15 -5.86
C ASP A 271 -5.91 2.47 -7.05
N VAL A 272 -4.60 2.46 -6.81
CA VAL A 272 -3.57 2.66 -7.84
C VAL A 272 -3.62 1.54 -8.88
N ALA A 273 -3.70 0.27 -8.45
CA ALA A 273 -3.82 -0.88 -9.34
C ALA A 273 -5.08 -0.80 -10.22
N LYS A 274 -6.22 -0.42 -9.61
CA LYS A 274 -7.48 -0.22 -10.31
C LYS A 274 -7.38 0.88 -11.36
N ALA A 275 -6.77 2.02 -11.03
CA ALA A 275 -6.58 3.12 -11.97
C ALA A 275 -5.63 2.73 -13.12
N MET A 276 -4.62 1.91 -12.84
CA MET A 276 -3.71 1.37 -13.85
C MET A 276 -4.32 0.23 -14.69
N GLY A 277 -5.45 -0.35 -14.26
CA GLY A 277 -6.05 -1.53 -14.89
C GLY A 277 -5.24 -2.82 -14.69
N THR A 278 -4.37 -2.86 -13.67
CA THR A 278 -3.57 -4.03 -13.33
C THR A 278 -4.30 -4.97 -12.38
N GLN A 279 -3.81 -6.19 -12.25
CA GLN A 279 -4.18 -7.05 -11.14
C GLN A 279 -3.58 -6.49 -9.82
N CYS A 280 -4.08 -6.93 -8.67
CA CYS A 280 -3.62 -6.47 -7.36
C CYS A 280 -3.65 -7.62 -6.35
N ILE A 281 -2.63 -7.70 -5.51
CA ILE A 281 -2.60 -8.55 -4.32
C ILE A 281 -2.09 -7.67 -3.17
N LEU A 282 -2.80 -7.70 -2.04
CA LEU A 282 -2.42 -6.95 -0.85
C LEU A 282 -1.76 -7.86 0.19
N VAL A 283 -0.75 -7.35 0.90
CA VAL A 283 0.00 -8.10 1.91
C VAL A 283 -0.27 -7.51 3.30
N ALA A 284 -0.93 -8.27 4.15
CA ALA A 284 -1.39 -7.82 5.47
C ALA A 284 -0.29 -7.87 6.56
N ARG A 285 0.88 -7.28 6.28
CA ARG A 285 2.02 -7.13 7.21
C ARG A 285 2.51 -5.69 7.36
N GLY A 286 1.98 -4.74 6.59
CA GLY A 286 2.39 -3.35 6.59
C GLY A 286 1.46 -2.42 7.40
N HIS A 287 1.15 -1.26 6.83
CA HIS A 287 0.51 -0.14 7.50
C HIS A 287 -1.02 -0.22 7.63
N GLN A 288 -1.69 -1.15 6.96
CA GLN A 288 -3.12 -1.42 7.17
C GLN A 288 -3.38 -2.85 7.61
N SER A 289 -4.38 -3.02 8.47
CA SER A 289 -4.76 -4.33 8.99
C SER A 289 -5.39 -5.21 7.92
N ARG A 290 -5.23 -6.53 8.05
CA ARG A 290 -5.91 -7.54 7.21
C ARG A 290 -7.40 -7.23 7.03
N SER A 291 -8.11 -6.94 8.11
CA SER A 291 -9.55 -6.63 8.09
C SER A 291 -9.92 -5.42 7.23
N VAL A 292 -9.04 -4.43 7.13
CA VAL A 292 -9.23 -3.27 6.25
C VAL A 292 -8.96 -3.66 4.80
N LEU A 293 -7.85 -4.39 4.57
CA LEU A 293 -7.43 -4.82 3.24
C LEU A 293 -8.44 -5.77 2.58
N GLU A 294 -9.07 -6.65 3.34
CA GLU A 294 -10.12 -7.57 2.83
C GLU A 294 -11.33 -6.82 2.26
N GLY A 295 -11.55 -5.56 2.66
CA GLY A 295 -12.58 -4.69 2.08
C GLY A 295 -12.30 -4.23 0.64
N ALA A 296 -11.07 -4.43 0.12
CA ALA A 296 -10.71 -4.03 -1.23
C ALA A 296 -11.31 -4.92 -2.33
N GLY A 297 -11.74 -6.14 -1.99
CA GLY A 297 -12.22 -7.12 -2.97
C GLY A 297 -11.12 -7.68 -3.89
N VAL A 298 -9.87 -7.66 -3.44
CA VAL A 298 -8.70 -8.27 -4.11
C VAL A 298 -8.06 -9.31 -3.18
N PRO A 299 -7.25 -10.25 -3.68
CA PRO A 299 -6.56 -11.21 -2.82
C PRO A 299 -5.73 -10.54 -1.72
N VAL A 300 -5.83 -11.08 -0.49
CA VAL A 300 -5.08 -10.60 0.68
C VAL A 300 -4.24 -11.73 1.29
N CYS A 301 -2.93 -11.61 1.15
CA CYS A 301 -1.94 -12.57 1.62
C CYS A 301 -1.37 -12.18 2.98
N GLY A 302 -0.90 -13.18 3.74
CA GLY A 302 -0.19 -12.99 4.99
C GLY A 302 1.32 -12.77 4.80
N SER A 303 1.86 -12.99 3.60
CA SER A 303 3.30 -12.88 3.30
C SER A 303 3.55 -12.61 1.81
N LEU A 304 4.78 -12.18 1.45
CA LEU A 304 5.18 -12.03 0.06
C LEU A 304 5.30 -13.41 -0.62
N THR A 305 5.66 -14.44 0.14
CA THR A 305 5.73 -15.84 -0.33
C THR A 305 4.36 -16.35 -0.79
N GLU A 306 3.31 -16.08 -0.03
CA GLU A 306 1.93 -16.41 -0.45
C GLU A 306 1.52 -15.62 -1.70
N ALA A 307 1.83 -14.32 -1.77
CA ALA A 307 1.56 -13.51 -2.95
C ALA A 307 2.30 -14.05 -4.19
N MET A 308 3.56 -14.48 -4.02
CA MET A 308 4.35 -15.11 -5.06
C MET A 308 3.73 -16.40 -5.59
N GLN A 309 3.19 -17.25 -4.71
CA GLN A 309 2.50 -18.48 -5.11
C GLN A 309 1.28 -18.16 -5.99
N LEU A 310 0.48 -17.15 -5.63
CA LEU A 310 -0.64 -16.71 -6.48
C LEU A 310 -0.18 -16.20 -7.85
N VAL A 311 0.99 -15.55 -7.91
CA VAL A 311 1.56 -14.99 -9.15
C VAL A 311 2.15 -16.07 -10.06
N LEU A 312 2.83 -17.06 -9.49
CA LEU A 312 3.55 -18.09 -10.25
C LEU A 312 2.70 -19.33 -10.59
N GLY A 313 1.62 -19.59 -9.85
CA GLY A 313 0.79 -20.80 -9.98
C GLY A 313 1.41 -21.99 -9.29
#